data_AF-A0A7C2RUQ1-F1
#
_entry.id   AF-A0A7C2RUQ1-F1
#
_cell.length_a   1.000
_cell.length_b   1.000
_cell.length_c   1.000
_cell.angle_alpha   90.00
_cell.angle_beta   90.00
_cell.angle_gamma   90.00
#
_symmetry.space_group_name_H-M   'P 1'
#
loop_
_entity.id
_entity.type
_entity.pdbx_description
1 polymer ?
#
loop_
_entity_poly.entity_id
_entity_poly.type
_entity_poly.pdbx_seq_one_letter_code
_entity_poly.pdbx_strand_id
1 'polypeptide(L)' 'MYTEHFGFQEDPFGVSPDPRFLYLGPAHHEAFAALLYGVKMRRGFMCLIGEPGTGKTTLL' A
#
# COMPACT_ATOMS: atom_id res chain seq x y z
N MET A 1 -17.12 -6.30 19.49
CA MET A 1 -17.40 -7.69 19.03
C MET A 1 -16.15 -8.34 18.46
N TYR A 2 -15.54 -7.82 17.39
CA TYR A 2 -14.30 -8.39 16.85
C TYR A 2 -13.06 -8.14 17.71
N THR A 3 -12.96 -6.95 18.32
CA THR A 3 -11.84 -6.59 19.20
C THR A 3 -11.70 -7.51 20.41
N GLU A 4 -12.78 -7.75 21.15
CA GLU A 4 -12.78 -8.66 22.31
C GLU A 4 -12.60 -10.13 21.93
N HIS A 5 -13.19 -10.58 20.81
CA HIS A 5 -13.11 -11.98 20.39
C HIS A 5 -11.73 -12.37 19.83
N PHE A 6 -11.09 -11.47 19.07
CA PHE A 6 -9.79 -11.72 18.43
C PHE A 6 -8.61 -11.02 19.12
N GLY A 7 -8.85 -10.24 20.16
CA GLY A 7 -7.81 -9.49 20.87
C GLY A 7 -7.24 -8.31 20.08
N PHE A 8 -7.99 -7.75 19.13
CA PHE A 8 -7.54 -6.57 18.39
C PHE A 8 -7.62 -5.32 19.26
N GLN A 9 -6.63 -4.42 19.10
CA GLN A 9 -6.58 -3.16 19.85
C GLN A 9 -7.56 -2.11 19.31
N GLU A 10 -7.96 -2.24 18.05
CA GLU A 10 -8.88 -1.32 17.38
C GLU A 10 -9.75 -2.08 16.36
N ASP A 11 -10.78 -1.41 15.85
CA ASP A 11 -11.70 -2.00 14.87
C ASP A 11 -10.94 -2.36 13.58
N PRO A 12 -10.84 -3.66 13.22
CA PRO A 12 -10.04 -4.10 12.09
C PRO A 12 -10.69 -3.84 10.72
N PHE A 13 -11.99 -3.52 10.66
CA PHE A 13 -12.76 -3.43 9.41
C PHE A 13 -13.36 -2.03 9.19
N GLY A 14 -12.54 -1.00 9.35
CA GLY A 14 -12.91 0.37 9.01
C GLY A 14 -13.25 0.55 7.53
N VAL A 15 -14.02 1.60 7.21
CA VAL A 15 -14.51 1.89 5.84
C VAL A 15 -13.37 2.28 4.89
N SER A 16 -12.24 2.76 5.42
CA SER A 16 -11.08 3.19 4.63
C SER A 16 -9.83 2.43 5.07
N PRO A 17 -8.95 2.03 4.13
CA PRO A 17 -7.66 1.44 4.46
C PRO A 17 -6.84 2.43 5.30
N ASP A 18 -6.37 2.00 6.47
CA ASP A 18 -5.49 2.80 7.31
C ASP A 18 -4.02 2.54 6.93
N PRO A 19 -3.25 3.57 6.52
CA PRO A 19 -1.85 3.42 6.11
C PRO A 19 -0.93 2.78 7.16
N ARG A 20 -1.29 2.83 8.45
CA ARG A 20 -0.54 2.18 9.54
C ARG A 20 -0.43 0.67 9.36
N PHE A 21 -1.38 0.08 8.64
CA PHE A 21 -1.43 -1.36 8.37
C PHE A 21 -0.92 -1.73 6.98
N LEU A 22 -0.30 -0.79 6.25
CA LEU A 22 0.29 -1.06 4.95
C LEU A 22 1.47 -2.02 5.10
N TYR A 23 1.31 -3.23 4.56
CA TYR A 23 2.39 -4.19 4.44
C TYR A 23 3.04 -4.11 3.06
N LEU A 24 4.26 -3.58 3.03
CA LEU A 24 5.08 -3.54 1.82
C LEU A 24 5.76 -4.90 1.63
N GLY A 25 5.12 -5.80 0.86
CA GLY A 25 5.78 -7.01 0.39
C GLY A 25 6.95 -6.70 -0.56
N PRO A 26 7.78 -7.69 -0.91
CA PRO A 26 8.95 -7.47 -1.77
C PRO A 26 8.64 -6.74 -3.09
N ALA A 27 7.56 -7.13 -3.76
CA ALA A 27 7.11 -6.49 -5.00
C ALA A 27 6.66 -5.03 -4.79
N HIS A 28 5.99 -4.74 -3.66
CA HIS A 28 5.59 -3.38 -3.31
C HIS A 28 6.81 -2.50 -3.01
N HIS A 29 7.83 -3.05 -2.33
CA HIS A 29 9.09 -2.35 -2.08
C HIS A 29 9.83 -1.99 -3.38
N GLU A 30 9.94 -2.93 -4.30
CA GLU A 30 10.59 -2.69 -5.60
C GLU A 30 9.84 -1.64 -6.42
N ALA A 31 8.51 -1.77 -6.52
CA ALA A 31 7.68 -0.79 -7.20
C ALA A 31 7.82 0.61 -6.58
N PHE A 32 7.74 0.71 -5.26
CA PHE A 32 7.88 1.98 -4.55
C PHE A 32 9.28 2.60 -4.73
N ALA A 33 10.34 1.78 -4.68
CA ALA A 33 11.69 2.24 -4.96
C ALA A 33 11.85 2.77 -6.39
N ALA A 34 11.26 2.10 -7.38
CA ALA A 34 11.27 2.54 -8.77
C ALA A 34 10.53 3.87 -8.95
N LEU A 35 9.37 4.04 -8.29
CA LEU A 35 8.62 5.30 -8.29
C LEU A 35 9.45 6.44 -7.66
N LEU A 36 10.01 6.22 -6.47
CA LEU A 36 10.88 7.20 -5.79
C LEU A 36 12.08 7.59 -6.64
N TYR A 37 12.72 6.61 -7.29
CA TYR A 37 13.84 6.86 -8.18
C TYR A 37 13.43 7.68 -9.40
N GLY A 38 12.31 7.35 -10.04
CA GLY A 38 11.82 8.09 -11.20
C GLY A 38 11.43 9.54 -10.88
N VAL A 39 10.84 9.79 -9.70
CA VAL A 39 10.60 11.16 -9.19
C VAL A 39 11.92 11.91 -8.99
N LYS A 40 12.90 11.30 -8.32
CA LYS A 40 14.23 11.91 -8.09
C LYS A 40 14.94 12.26 -9.39
N MET A 41 14.81 11.41 -10.41
CA MET A 41 15.41 11.61 -11.74
C MET A 41 14.57 12.49 -12.65
N ARG A 42 13.45 13.06 -12.17
CA ARG A 42 12.51 13.88 -12.94
C ARG A 42 12.07 13.21 -14.24
N ARG A 43 11.78 11.90 -14.18
CA ARG A 43 11.18 11.21 -15.33
C ARG A 43 9.80 11.81 -15.59
N GLY A 44 9.55 12.23 -16.83
CA GLY A 44 8.33 12.95 -17.19
C GLY A 44 7.05 12.10 -17.12
N PHE A 45 7.18 10.77 -17.13
CA PHE A 45 6.06 9.85 -17.00
C PHE A 45 6.50 8.52 -16.38
N MET A 46 5.64 7.92 -15.58
CA MET A 46 5.82 6.60 -14.98
C MET A 46 4.48 5.86 -14.97
N CYS A 47 4.52 4.53 -15.04
CA CYS A 47 3.32 3.70 -14.99
C CYS A 47 3.51 2.57 -13.97
N LEU A 48 2.52 2.37 -13.10
CA LEU A 48 2.45 1.25 -12.17
C LEU A 48 1.36 0.29 -12.65
N ILE A 49 1.77 -0.90 -13.09
CA ILE A 49 0.88 -1.92 -13.70
C ILE A 49 0.75 -3.11 -12.76
N GLY A 50 -0.46 -3.67 -12.68
CA GLY A 50 -0.78 -4.82 -11.84
C GLY A 50 -2.27 -5.14 -11.91
N GLU A 51 -2.66 -6.34 -11.51
CA GLU A 51 -4.06 -6.81 -11.53
C GLU A 51 -4.97 -6.03 -10.55
N PRO A 52 -6.30 -6.06 -10.72
CA PRO A 52 -7.22 -5.51 -9.71
C PRO A 52 -6.93 -6.06 -8.32
N GLY A 53 -6.88 -5.18 -7.31
CA GLY A 53 -6.60 -5.57 -5.92
C GLY A 53 -5.11 -5.66 -5.54
N THR A 54 -4.16 -5.45 -6.45
CA THR A 54 -2.71 -5.52 -6.14
C THR A 54 -2.12 -4.29 -5.42
N GLY A 55 -2.95 -3.47 -4.77
CA GLY A 55 -2.45 -2.33 -3.99
C GLY A 55 -1.85 -1.15 -4.77
N LYS A 56 -2.06 -1.05 -6.10
CA LYS A 56 -1.53 0.05 -6.93
C LYS A 56 -1.87 1.43 -6.37
N THR A 57 -3.15 1.68 -6.05
CA THR A 57 -3.63 2.96 -5.50
C THR A 57 -3.09 3.21 -4.11
N THR A 58 -2.81 2.16 -3.33
CA THR A 58 -2.25 2.29 -1.99
C THR A 58 -0.78 2.70 -2.01
N LEU A 59 -0.05 2.45 -3.11
CA LEU A 59 1.35 2.83 -3.29
C LEU A 59 1.56 4.22 -3.91
N LEU A 60 0.51 4.82 -4.48
CA LEU A 60 0.52 6.16 -5.08
C LEU A 60 0.10 7.21 -4.05
#